data_AF-A0A0C2S265-F1
#
_entry.id   AF-A0A0C2S265-F1
#
_cell.length_a   1.000
_cell.length_b   1.000
_cell.length_c   1.000
_cell.angle_alpha   90.00
_cell.angle_beta   90.00
_cell.angle_gamma   90.00
#
_symmetry.space_group_name_H-M   'P 1'
#
loop_
_entity.id
_entity.type
_entity.pdbx_description
1 polymer ?
#
loop_
_entity_poly.entity_id
_entity_poly.type
_entity_poly.pdbx_seq_one_letter_code
_entity_poly.pdbx_strand_id
1 'polypeptide(L)'
;MVFQSAYTQPDVVLDEKDYPNIRFWTSNKWKELQRQVYEENKGNPQVLARRVMFLEDEHGTMLPKYRVAAMHAHLKRTFDLLCTSLPDVIKESWEKYDNEIQNLAYKELRAHFSELWLCDGNWKARGLAIEWHTNWEKPAMGNAIKAEKVDTKIEPISTSSASTSASSSASISASVASTSTSSSSSTSSVSNGTKRPLSDDTALQKRTKVSDDMFMIPQFRSPL
;
A
#
# COMPACT_ATOMS: atom_id res chain seq x y z
N MET A 1 18.50 11.23 -10.40
CA MET A 1 17.92 11.62 -9.10
C MET A 1 16.93 10.56 -8.67
N VAL A 2 16.94 10.15 -7.39
CA VAL A 2 16.07 9.06 -6.88
C VAL A 2 14.60 9.49 -6.83
N PHE A 3 14.32 10.72 -6.39
CA PHE A 3 12.97 11.25 -6.18
C PHE A 3 12.58 12.29 -7.24
N GLN A 4 12.65 11.95 -8.52
CA GLN A 4 12.42 12.92 -9.60
C GLN A 4 11.00 13.50 -9.59
N SER A 5 10.00 12.68 -9.25
CA SER A 5 8.59 13.08 -9.28
C SER A 5 8.25 13.95 -8.06
N ALA A 6 8.87 13.69 -6.91
CA ALA A 6 8.69 14.46 -5.68
C ALA A 6 9.04 15.96 -5.81
N TYR A 7 9.91 16.33 -6.76
CA TYR A 7 10.29 17.74 -7.00
C TYR A 7 9.46 18.42 -8.09
N THR A 8 8.79 17.65 -8.95
CA THR A 8 8.08 18.20 -10.12
C THR A 8 6.58 18.32 -9.87
N GLN A 9 6.02 17.47 -9.03
CA GLN A 9 4.59 17.44 -8.72
C GLN A 9 4.27 18.42 -7.58
N PRO A 10 3.28 19.33 -7.75
CA PRO A 10 2.82 20.18 -6.66
C PRO A 10 2.18 19.32 -5.57
N ASP A 11 2.34 19.72 -4.31
CA ASP A 11 1.67 19.07 -3.19
C ASP A 11 0.18 19.47 -3.22
N VAL A 12 -0.64 18.60 -3.79
CA VAL A 12 -2.09 18.80 -3.83
C VAL A 12 -2.68 18.40 -2.49
N VAL A 13 -3.20 19.36 -1.74
CA VAL A 13 -3.96 19.12 -0.52
C VAL A 13 -5.43 19.05 -0.90
N LEU A 14 -6.05 17.89 -0.66
CA LEU A 14 -7.48 17.66 -0.90
C LEU A 14 -8.28 17.98 0.38
N ASP A 15 -9.53 18.41 0.26
CA ASP A 15 -10.44 18.58 1.40
C ASP A 15 -11.32 17.32 1.53
N GLU A 16 -11.54 16.88 2.77
CA GLU A 16 -12.37 15.72 3.08
C GLU A 16 -13.82 15.91 2.56
N LYS A 17 -14.29 17.15 2.52
CA LYS A 17 -15.63 17.52 2.05
C LYS A 17 -15.88 17.15 0.58
N ASP A 18 -14.83 17.16 -0.23
CA ASP A 18 -14.92 16.85 -1.66
C ASP A 18 -14.97 15.33 -1.90
N TYR A 19 -14.61 14.53 -0.90
CA TYR A 19 -14.52 13.07 -0.98
C TYR A 19 -15.28 12.38 0.16
N PRO A 20 -16.62 12.56 0.25
CA PRO A 20 -17.43 12.09 1.38
C PRO A 20 -17.47 10.56 1.52
N ASN A 21 -17.11 9.82 0.47
CA ASN A 21 -17.10 8.36 0.48
C ASN A 21 -15.85 7.76 1.12
N ILE A 22 -14.79 8.55 1.33
CA ILE A 22 -13.53 8.07 1.92
C ILE A 22 -13.74 7.87 3.43
N ARG A 23 -13.59 6.62 3.88
CA ARG A 23 -13.81 6.27 5.29
C ARG A 23 -12.60 6.63 6.14
N PHE A 24 -11.40 6.47 5.57
CA PHE A 24 -10.15 6.62 6.30
C PHE A 24 -9.40 7.89 5.89
N TRP A 25 -9.98 9.05 6.18
CA TRP A 25 -9.30 10.33 5.92
C TRP A 25 -8.13 10.58 6.87
N THR A 26 -8.26 10.19 8.14
CA THR A 26 -7.23 10.36 9.19
C THR A 26 -6.82 9.02 9.82
N SER A 27 -5.60 8.95 10.36
CA SER A 27 -5.11 7.74 11.03
C SER A 27 -5.97 7.34 12.23
N ASN A 28 -6.56 8.30 12.92
CA ASN A 28 -7.42 8.04 14.08
C ASN A 28 -8.73 7.34 13.67
N LYS A 29 -9.39 7.80 12.60
CA LYS A 29 -10.58 7.14 12.04
C LYS A 29 -10.30 5.68 11.68
N TRP A 30 -9.12 5.42 11.10
CA TRP A 30 -8.70 4.04 10.82
C TRP A 30 -8.55 3.21 12.09
N LYS A 31 -7.89 3.72 13.14
CA LYS A 31 -7.72 3.00 14.41
C LYS A 31 -9.06 2.62 15.05
N GLU A 32 -10.05 3.51 14.97
CA GLU A 32 -11.39 3.29 15.50
C GLU A 32 -12.14 2.20 14.72
N LEU A 33 -12.08 2.25 13.38
CA LEU A 33 -12.87 1.39 12.50
C LEU A 33 -12.18 0.09 12.09
N GLN A 34 -10.86 -0.05 12.31
CA GLN A 34 -10.07 -1.18 11.81
C GLN A 34 -10.65 -2.54 12.21
N ARG A 35 -11.15 -2.68 13.44
CA ARG A 35 -11.74 -3.94 13.91
C ARG A 35 -13.00 -4.28 13.13
N GLN A 36 -13.89 -3.32 12.95
CA GLN A 36 -15.13 -3.49 12.20
C GLN A 36 -14.84 -3.85 10.74
N VAL A 37 -13.94 -3.11 10.09
CA VAL A 37 -13.54 -3.34 8.69
C VAL A 37 -12.95 -4.74 8.50
N TYR A 38 -12.16 -5.22 9.45
CA TYR A 38 -11.61 -6.56 9.41
C TYR A 38 -12.69 -7.65 9.51
N GLU A 39 -13.65 -7.50 10.41
CA GLU A 39 -14.75 -8.48 10.56
C GLU A 39 -15.70 -8.45 9.35
N GLU A 40 -16.00 -7.27 8.78
CA GLU A 40 -16.79 -7.12 7.54
C GLU A 40 -16.20 -7.89 6.35
N ASN A 41 -14.87 -8.03 6.34
CA ASN A 41 -14.12 -8.61 5.24
C ASN A 41 -13.59 -10.03 5.55
N LYS A 42 -13.95 -10.58 6.70
CA LYS A 42 -13.47 -11.88 7.15
C LYS A 42 -13.97 -12.99 6.24
N GLY A 43 -13.06 -13.84 5.76
CA GLY A 43 -13.37 -14.97 4.89
C GLY A 43 -13.33 -14.66 3.39
N ASN A 44 -13.15 -13.41 2.98
CA ASN A 44 -12.97 -13.09 1.56
C ASN A 44 -11.49 -13.22 1.14
N PRO A 45 -11.14 -14.16 0.24
CA PRO A 45 -9.77 -14.41 -0.17
C PRO A 45 -9.15 -13.26 -0.97
N GLN A 46 -9.94 -12.32 -1.48
CA GLN A 46 -9.45 -11.14 -2.21
C GLN A 46 -9.10 -9.96 -1.29
N VAL A 47 -9.36 -10.10 0.01
CA VAL A 47 -9.12 -9.02 0.99
C VAL A 47 -7.64 -8.82 1.25
N LEU A 48 -7.27 -7.55 1.37
CA LEU A 48 -5.92 -7.10 1.72
C LEU A 48 -5.50 -7.56 3.11
N ALA A 49 -4.19 -7.58 3.36
CA ALA A 49 -3.71 -7.80 4.72
C ALA A 49 -4.25 -6.70 5.65
N ARG A 50 -4.61 -7.06 6.89
CA ARG A 50 -5.20 -6.15 7.90
C ARG A 50 -4.45 -4.82 8.05
N ARG A 51 -3.14 -4.82 7.82
CA ARG A 51 -2.27 -3.64 7.96
C ARG A 51 -2.40 -2.64 6.82
N VAL A 52 -2.90 -3.03 5.64
CA VAL A 52 -3.04 -2.16 4.45
C VAL A 52 -4.50 -1.99 4.01
N MET A 53 -5.46 -2.47 4.80
CA MET A 53 -6.91 -2.32 4.56
C MET A 53 -7.42 -0.87 4.66
N PHE A 54 -6.58 0.08 5.07
CA PHE A 54 -6.93 1.51 5.06
C PHE A 54 -6.81 2.17 3.67
N LEU A 55 -6.28 1.44 2.69
CA LEU A 55 -6.11 1.94 1.33
C LEU A 55 -7.43 1.85 0.56
N GLU A 56 -7.94 3.01 0.18
CA GLU A 56 -9.20 3.19 -0.53
C GLU A 56 -8.97 4.03 -1.80
N ASP A 57 -9.76 3.77 -2.84
CA ASP A 57 -9.85 4.63 -4.02
C ASP A 57 -10.72 5.87 -3.76
N GLU A 58 -10.91 6.71 -4.77
CA GLU A 58 -11.72 7.94 -4.70
C GLU A 58 -13.20 7.71 -4.37
N HIS A 59 -13.69 6.48 -4.52
CA HIS A 59 -15.05 6.08 -4.24
C HIS A 59 -15.20 5.44 -2.85
N GLY A 60 -14.13 5.37 -2.05
CA GLY A 60 -14.15 4.69 -0.76
C GLY A 60 -14.12 3.17 -0.86
N THR A 61 -13.79 2.61 -2.02
CA THR A 61 -13.66 1.17 -2.21
C THR A 61 -12.24 0.74 -1.85
N MET A 62 -12.10 -0.37 -1.12
CA MET A 62 -10.77 -0.90 -0.79
C MET A 62 -9.97 -1.22 -2.05
N LEU A 63 -8.68 -0.90 -2.05
CA LEU A 63 -7.83 -1.20 -3.20
C LEU A 63 -7.68 -2.71 -3.42
N PRO A 64 -7.62 -3.15 -4.68
CA PRO A 64 -7.37 -4.55 -4.99
C PRO A 64 -5.91 -4.94 -4.71
N LYS A 65 -5.67 -6.22 -4.43
CA LYS A 65 -4.33 -6.76 -4.12
C LYS A 65 -3.26 -6.40 -5.14
N TYR A 66 -3.57 -6.49 -6.43
CA TYR A 66 -2.61 -6.19 -7.49
C TYR A 66 -2.15 -4.72 -7.46
N ARG A 67 -3.02 -3.79 -7.05
CA ARG A 67 -2.71 -2.38 -6.96
C ARG A 67 -1.76 -2.10 -5.81
N VAL A 68 -2.01 -2.70 -4.64
CA VAL A 68 -1.09 -2.63 -3.48
C VAL A 68 0.26 -3.27 -3.81
N ALA A 69 0.27 -4.40 -4.53
CA ALA A 69 1.51 -5.01 -5.00
C ALA A 69 2.33 -4.08 -5.91
N ALA A 70 1.67 -3.32 -6.80
CA ALA A 70 2.33 -2.32 -7.63
C ALA A 70 2.95 -1.18 -6.78
N MET A 71 2.26 -0.73 -5.73
CA MET A 71 2.81 0.25 -4.78
C MET A 71 4.06 -0.28 -4.06
N HIS A 72 4.01 -1.53 -3.59
CA HIS A 72 5.16 -2.19 -2.95
C HIS A 72 6.34 -2.37 -3.90
N ALA A 73 6.08 -2.71 -5.17
CA ALA A 73 7.12 -2.83 -6.18
C ALA A 73 7.79 -1.47 -6.48
N HIS A 74 7.00 -0.39 -6.48
CA HIS A 74 7.51 0.96 -6.66
C HIS A 74 8.38 1.41 -5.46
N LEU A 75 7.91 1.16 -4.23
CA LEU A 75 8.69 1.37 -3.01
C LEU A 75 10.03 0.63 -3.09
N LYS A 76 9.99 -0.68 -3.40
CA LYS A 76 11.19 -1.51 -3.59
C LYS A 76 12.18 -0.88 -4.53
N ARG A 77 11.74 -0.53 -5.74
CA ARG A 77 12.61 0.06 -6.76
C ARG A 77 13.23 1.37 -6.26
N THR A 78 12.45 2.21 -5.62
CA THR A 78 12.91 3.51 -5.11
C THR A 78 13.95 3.34 -4.01
N PHE A 79 13.74 2.39 -3.10
CA PHE A 79 14.70 2.06 -2.05
C PHE A 79 15.96 1.40 -2.60
N ASP A 80 15.87 0.47 -3.55
CA ASP A 80 17.04 -0.12 -4.20
C ASP A 80 17.93 0.98 -4.83
N LEU A 81 17.30 1.98 -5.48
CA LEU A 81 17.99 3.15 -6.03
C LEU A 81 18.60 4.04 -4.93
N LEU A 82 17.87 4.27 -3.83
CA LEU A 82 18.37 5.03 -2.69
C LEU A 82 19.60 4.33 -2.08
N CYS A 83 19.52 3.02 -1.88
CA CYS A 83 20.60 2.22 -1.32
C CYS A 83 21.84 2.22 -2.22
N THR A 84 21.64 2.19 -3.54
CA THR A 84 22.74 2.22 -4.52
C THR A 84 23.40 3.60 -4.61
N SER A 85 22.62 4.67 -4.48
CA SER A 85 23.11 6.04 -4.67
C SER A 85 23.64 6.69 -3.39
N LEU A 86 23.12 6.31 -2.22
CA LEU A 86 23.41 6.91 -0.93
C LEU A 86 23.58 5.84 0.16
N PRO A 87 24.61 4.97 0.07
CA PRO A 87 24.79 3.86 1.01
C PRO A 87 24.97 4.33 2.47
N ASP A 88 25.61 5.47 2.70
CA ASP A 88 25.89 6.00 4.06
C ASP A 88 24.64 6.50 4.79
N VAL A 89 23.55 6.70 4.04
CA VAL A 89 22.28 7.24 4.54
C VAL A 89 21.32 6.13 4.97
N ILE A 90 21.54 4.90 4.52
CA ILE A 90 20.71 3.73 4.84
C ILE A 90 20.79 3.45 6.34
N LYS A 91 19.63 3.35 6.98
CA LYS A 91 19.49 2.92 8.37
C LYS A 91 18.80 1.57 8.44
N GLU A 92 19.00 0.88 9.56
CA GLU A 92 18.41 -0.43 9.83
C GLU A 92 16.88 -0.41 9.83
N SER A 93 16.25 0.71 10.19
CA SER A 93 14.80 0.85 10.30
C SER A 93 14.33 2.11 9.60
N TRP A 94 13.17 2.04 8.95
CA TRP A 94 12.53 3.17 8.27
C TRP A 94 12.35 4.40 9.17
N GLU A 95 12.03 4.18 10.44
CA GLU A 95 11.80 5.26 11.41
C GLU A 95 13.08 6.02 11.78
N LYS A 96 14.26 5.42 11.54
CA LYS A 96 15.57 6.04 11.81
C LYS A 96 16.05 6.92 10.65
N TYR A 97 15.39 6.90 9.50
CA TYR A 97 15.74 7.76 8.36
C TYR A 97 15.42 9.22 8.69
N ASP A 98 16.17 10.13 8.08
CA ASP A 98 15.89 11.56 8.17
C ASP A 98 14.47 11.88 7.68
N ASN A 99 13.80 12.79 8.38
CA ASN A 99 12.42 13.19 8.06
C ASN A 99 12.32 13.76 6.64
N GLU A 100 13.37 14.44 6.15
CA GLU A 100 13.40 14.95 4.78
C GLU A 100 13.32 13.83 3.74
N ILE A 101 14.07 12.74 3.95
CA ILE A 101 14.10 11.58 3.05
C ILE A 101 12.77 10.84 3.11
N GLN A 102 12.23 10.65 4.31
CA GLN A 102 10.91 10.05 4.48
C GLN A 102 9.85 10.87 3.73
N ASN A 103 9.85 12.19 3.90
CA ASN A 103 8.91 13.09 3.22
C ASN A 103 9.08 13.06 1.69
N LEU A 104 10.31 12.99 1.17
CA LEU A 104 10.56 12.84 -0.26
C LEU A 104 10.03 11.50 -0.79
N ALA A 105 10.22 10.40 -0.05
CA ALA A 105 9.67 9.10 -0.43
C ALA A 105 8.13 9.09 -0.41
N TYR A 106 7.50 9.75 0.58
CA TYR A 106 6.04 9.90 0.63
C TYR A 106 5.51 10.73 -0.55
N LYS A 107 6.20 11.83 -0.90
CA LYS A 107 5.87 12.66 -2.07
C LYS A 107 6.04 11.90 -3.38
N GLU A 108 7.13 11.14 -3.53
CA GLU A 108 7.34 10.30 -4.71
C GLU A 108 6.21 9.27 -4.85
N LEU A 109 5.87 8.55 -3.77
CA LEU A 109 4.75 7.61 -3.81
C LEU A 109 3.44 8.26 -4.21
N ARG A 110 3.14 9.41 -3.60
CA ARG A 110 1.97 10.21 -3.92
C ARG A 110 1.96 10.60 -5.39
N ALA A 111 3.08 11.01 -5.98
CA ALA A 111 3.14 11.36 -7.39
C ALA A 111 2.75 10.20 -8.34
N HIS A 112 2.97 8.93 -7.94
CA HIS A 112 2.63 7.76 -8.74
C HIS A 112 1.25 7.17 -8.42
N PHE A 113 0.74 7.40 -7.21
CA PHE A 113 -0.50 6.80 -6.70
C PHE A 113 -1.40 7.87 -6.07
N SER A 114 -2.38 8.34 -6.84
CA SER A 114 -3.35 9.36 -6.42
C SER A 114 -4.20 8.91 -5.23
N GLU A 115 -4.36 7.60 -5.02
CA GLU A 115 -5.13 7.03 -3.90
C GLU A 115 -4.50 7.38 -2.54
N LEU A 116 -3.19 7.66 -2.54
CA LEU A 116 -2.46 8.10 -1.34
C LEU A 116 -2.66 9.59 -1.04
N TRP A 117 -3.30 10.37 -1.92
CA TRP A 117 -3.64 11.78 -1.69
C TRP A 117 -4.91 11.95 -0.88
N LEU A 118 -5.74 10.91 -0.82
CA LEU A 118 -7.05 10.89 -0.17
C LEU A 118 -6.91 10.73 1.35
N CYS A 119 -6.08 11.54 1.98
CA CYS A 119 -5.83 11.54 3.42
C CYS A 119 -5.16 12.82 3.93
N ASP A 120 -5.26 13.04 5.24
CA ASP A 120 -4.57 14.13 5.93
C ASP A 120 -3.09 13.79 6.23
N GLY A 121 -2.19 14.76 6.10
CA GLY A 121 -0.80 14.65 6.56
C GLY A 121 -0.01 13.43 6.06
N ASN A 122 -0.25 12.96 4.82
CA ASN A 122 0.44 11.82 4.20
C ASN A 122 0.35 10.50 4.99
N TRP A 123 -0.61 10.35 5.90
CA TRP A 123 -0.58 9.23 6.85
C TRP A 123 -0.74 7.87 6.14
N LYS A 124 -1.48 7.81 5.02
CA LYS A 124 -1.61 6.57 4.23
C LYS A 124 -0.27 6.16 3.60
N ALA A 125 0.45 7.10 3.00
CA ALA A 125 1.78 6.85 2.42
C ALA A 125 2.77 6.40 3.50
N ARG A 126 2.77 7.06 4.67
CA ARG A 126 3.58 6.66 5.83
C ARG A 126 3.22 5.25 6.31
N GLY A 127 1.94 4.97 6.50
CA GLY A 127 1.46 3.65 6.93
C GLY A 127 1.86 2.53 5.98
N LEU A 128 1.79 2.80 4.67
CA LEU A 128 2.19 1.87 3.63
C LEU A 128 3.70 1.60 3.67
N ALA A 129 4.52 2.65 3.76
CA ALA A 129 5.97 2.52 3.84
C ALA A 129 6.43 1.71 5.07
N ILE A 130 5.82 1.96 6.24
CA ILE A 130 6.11 1.22 7.48
C ILE A 130 5.75 -0.26 7.34
N GLU A 131 4.55 -0.56 6.82
CA GLU A 131 4.09 -1.93 6.63
C GLU A 131 5.02 -2.70 5.69
N TRP A 132 5.35 -2.08 4.57
CA TRP A 132 6.22 -2.64 3.56
C TRP A 132 7.64 -2.90 4.09
N HIS A 133 8.25 -1.93 4.79
CA HIS A 133 9.60 -2.07 5.34
C HIS A 133 9.68 -3.19 6.38
N THR A 134 8.64 -3.36 7.20
CA THR A 134 8.56 -4.44 8.18
C THR A 134 8.60 -5.83 7.54
N ASN A 135 8.14 -5.95 6.29
CA ASN A 135 8.16 -7.19 5.53
C ASN A 135 9.46 -7.35 4.71
N TRP A 136 10.13 -6.26 4.39
CA TRP A 136 11.40 -6.24 3.65
C TRP A 136 12.56 -6.85 4.43
N GLU A 137 12.71 -6.45 5.70
CA GLU A 137 13.84 -6.88 6.54
C GLU A 137 13.79 -8.35 6.92
N LYS A 138 12.63 -8.99 6.79
CA LYS A 138 12.53 -10.42 7.06
C LYS A 138 13.26 -11.09 5.91
N PRO A 139 14.46 -11.70 6.13
CA PRO A 139 14.96 -12.63 5.15
C PRO A 139 13.79 -13.57 4.88
N ALA A 140 13.51 -13.85 3.61
CA ALA A 140 12.63 -14.98 3.31
C ALA A 140 13.22 -16.09 4.18
N MET A 141 12.54 -16.46 5.27
CA MET A 141 12.87 -17.63 6.05
C MET A 141 12.50 -18.71 5.08
N GLY A 142 13.40 -18.88 4.10
CA GLY A 142 13.25 -19.72 2.94
C GLY A 142 12.89 -21.00 3.59
N ASN A 143 11.68 -21.47 3.27
CA ASN A 143 11.09 -22.71 3.75
C ASN A 143 12.28 -23.54 4.16
N ALA A 144 12.53 -23.63 5.46
CA ALA A 144 13.55 -24.52 5.95
C ALA A 144 12.90 -25.84 5.60
N ILE A 145 13.12 -26.25 4.34
CA ILE A 145 12.79 -27.52 3.77
C ILE A 145 13.53 -28.36 4.77
N LYS A 146 12.78 -28.87 5.74
CA LYS A 146 13.25 -29.91 6.63
C LYS A 146 13.87 -30.86 5.64
N ALA A 147 15.20 -30.91 5.63
CA ALA A 147 15.91 -31.89 4.88
C ALA A 147 15.42 -33.19 5.49
N GLU A 148 14.39 -33.75 4.87
CA GLU A 148 13.88 -35.05 5.23
C GLU A 148 15.12 -35.93 5.04
N LYS A 149 15.58 -36.52 6.14
CA LYS A 149 16.65 -37.51 6.07
C LYS A 149 16.09 -38.66 5.25
N VAL A 150 16.28 -38.60 3.94
CA VAL A 150 16.07 -39.75 3.07
C VAL A 150 17.21 -40.68 3.41
N ASP A 151 16.92 -41.65 4.27
CA ASP A 151 17.80 -42.78 4.59
C ASP A 151 17.79 -43.71 3.38
N THR A 152 18.44 -43.29 2.30
CA THR A 152 18.54 -44.08 1.07
C THR A 152 19.59 -45.15 1.29
N LYS A 153 19.16 -46.34 1.72
CA LYS A 153 19.90 -47.57 1.53
C LYS A 153 20.08 -47.78 0.02
N ILE A 154 21.28 -47.47 -0.47
CA ILE A 154 21.68 -47.62 -1.87
C ILE A 154 21.76 -49.12 -2.18
N GLU A 155 20.79 -49.65 -2.92
CA GLU A 155 20.95 -50.87 -3.71
C GLU A 155 21.31 -50.46 -5.16
N PRO A 156 22.33 -51.07 -5.78
CA PRO A 156 22.78 -50.71 -7.11
C PRO A 156 21.79 -51.24 -8.16
N ILE A 157 21.03 -50.34 -8.79
CA ILE A 157 20.22 -50.70 -9.96
C ILE A 157 20.85 -50.15 -11.24
N SER A 158 21.11 -51.09 -12.14
CA SER A 158 21.73 -50.91 -13.45
C SER A 158 20.84 -50.08 -14.39
N THR A 159 21.47 -49.07 -14.97
CA THR A 159 21.46 -48.72 -16.39
C THR A 159 20.21 -49.04 -17.21
N SER A 160 19.46 -48.01 -17.62
CA SER A 160 19.04 -47.88 -19.03
C SER A 160 18.65 -46.44 -19.36
N SER A 161 19.36 -45.94 -20.36
CA SER A 161 19.20 -44.70 -21.10
C SER A 161 17.91 -44.72 -21.95
N ALA A 162 17.12 -43.66 -21.90
CA ALA A 162 16.21 -43.29 -22.98
C ALA A 162 15.91 -41.78 -22.97
N SER A 163 16.58 -41.09 -23.88
CA SER A 163 16.27 -39.76 -24.40
C SER A 163 14.81 -39.62 -24.85
N THR A 164 14.19 -38.48 -24.60
CA THR A 164 13.28 -37.86 -25.60
C THR A 164 13.06 -36.37 -25.33
N SER A 165 13.60 -35.60 -26.26
CA SER A 165 13.37 -34.20 -26.57
C SER A 165 11.95 -33.94 -27.07
N ALA A 166 11.30 -32.88 -26.61
CA ALA A 166 10.22 -32.21 -27.34
C ALA A 166 10.11 -30.73 -26.90
N SER A 167 10.73 -29.86 -27.70
CA SER A 167 10.52 -28.41 -27.67
C SER A 167 9.25 -28.09 -28.47
N SER A 168 8.22 -27.58 -27.80
CA SER A 168 6.99 -27.10 -28.45
C SER A 168 6.87 -25.59 -28.26
N SER A 169 7.39 -24.85 -29.22
CA SER A 169 7.16 -23.41 -29.40
C SER A 169 5.84 -23.21 -30.14
N ALA A 170 4.82 -22.72 -29.42
CA ALA A 170 3.53 -22.34 -29.99
C ALA A 170 3.39 -20.81 -30.00
N SER A 171 3.47 -20.25 -31.20
CA SER A 171 3.16 -18.88 -31.56
C SER A 171 1.66 -18.65 -31.47
N ILE A 172 1.21 -17.65 -30.72
CA ILE A 172 -0.19 -17.22 -30.71
C ILE A 172 -0.25 -15.78 -31.21
N SER A 173 -0.57 -15.65 -32.51
CA SER A 173 -1.03 -14.41 -33.11
C SER A 173 -2.50 -14.21 -32.75
N ALA A 174 -2.83 -13.09 -32.11
CA ALA A 174 -4.21 -12.67 -31.92
C ALA A 174 -4.38 -11.22 -32.40
N SER A 175 -4.93 -11.11 -33.60
CA SER A 175 -5.52 -9.92 -34.17
C SER A 175 -6.79 -9.56 -33.40
N VAL A 176 -6.91 -8.33 -32.90
CA VAL A 176 -8.20 -7.77 -32.49
C VAL A 176 -8.33 -6.34 -33.00
N ALA A 177 -9.15 -6.21 -34.03
CA ALA A 177 -9.77 -4.96 -34.43
C ALA A 177 -10.79 -4.53 -33.38
N SER A 178 -10.91 -3.24 -33.10
CA SER A 178 -12.10 -2.64 -32.49
C SER A 178 -12.20 -1.17 -32.85
N THR A 179 -12.87 -0.95 -33.97
CA THR A 179 -14.02 -0.07 -34.17
C THR A 179 -14.31 0.97 -33.08
N SER A 180 -14.26 2.21 -33.53
CA SER A 180 -14.83 3.45 -33.01
C SER A 180 -16.32 3.36 -32.61
N THR A 181 -16.68 3.92 -31.46
CA THR A 181 -18.02 4.51 -31.25
C THR A 181 -17.94 5.75 -30.36
N SER A 182 -18.31 6.87 -30.96
CA SER A 182 -18.51 8.20 -30.41
C SER A 182 -19.98 8.43 -30.07
N SER A 183 -20.29 9.00 -28.89
CA SER A 183 -21.54 9.76 -28.59
C SER A 183 -21.56 10.10 -27.08
N SER A 184 -21.37 11.36 -26.63
CA SER A 184 -22.25 12.56 -26.69
C SER A 184 -23.23 12.67 -25.52
N SER A 185 -23.12 13.81 -24.79
CA SER A 185 -24.20 14.64 -24.19
C SER A 185 -25.07 13.99 -23.08
N SER A 186 -25.41 14.61 -21.93
CA SER A 186 -26.09 15.90 -21.78
C SER A 186 -26.27 16.27 -20.28
N THR A 187 -26.15 17.57 -19.98
CA THR A 187 -26.96 18.44 -19.08
C THR A 187 -27.88 17.88 -17.98
N SER A 188 -27.76 18.43 -16.76
CA SER A 188 -28.77 19.17 -15.94
C SER A 188 -28.39 19.08 -14.44
N SER A 189 -28.12 20.11 -13.65
CA SER A 189 -28.85 21.32 -13.24
C SER A 189 -30.18 21.06 -12.51
N VAL A 190 -30.13 20.81 -11.19
CA VAL A 190 -31.24 21.13 -10.27
C VAL A 190 -30.68 21.63 -8.93
N SER A 191 -30.90 22.92 -8.69
CA SER A 191 -30.78 23.62 -7.43
C SER A 191 -32.03 23.39 -6.57
N ASN A 192 -31.88 22.98 -5.32
CA ASN A 192 -32.94 23.15 -4.31
C ASN A 192 -32.33 23.72 -3.03
N GLY A 193 -32.64 25.00 -2.78
CA GLY A 193 -32.36 25.68 -1.53
C GLY A 193 -33.43 25.34 -0.49
N THR A 194 -32.98 24.90 0.68
CA THR A 194 -33.82 24.80 1.89
C THR A 194 -33.25 25.72 2.95
N LYS A 195 -34.06 26.71 3.34
CA LYS A 195 -33.82 27.70 4.39
C LYS A 195 -34.01 27.09 5.79
N ARG A 196 -33.07 27.42 6.69
CA ARG A 196 -33.22 27.65 8.17
C ARG A 196 -33.59 26.42 9.05
N PRO A 197 -33.28 26.40 10.37
CA PRO A 197 -33.11 27.54 11.28
C PRO A 197 -31.82 27.60 12.11
N LEU A 198 -31.61 28.83 12.60
CA LEU A 198 -30.66 29.30 13.58
C LEU A 198 -31.05 28.72 14.95
N SER A 199 -30.12 28.02 15.60
CA SER A 199 -30.21 27.64 17.02
C SER A 199 -28.96 28.17 17.70
N ASP A 200 -29.19 29.12 18.61
CA ASP A 200 -28.25 29.52 19.63
C ASP A 200 -27.93 28.36 20.58
N ASP A 201 -26.76 28.50 21.19
CA ASP A 201 -26.48 28.26 22.60
C ASP A 201 -25.60 27.07 23.02
N THR A 202 -24.70 27.43 23.93
CA THR A 202 -24.04 26.63 24.97
C THR A 202 -22.78 25.81 24.66
N ALA A 203 -21.65 26.51 24.81
CA ALA A 203 -20.49 26.15 25.64
C ALA A 203 -20.29 24.68 26.06
N LEU A 204 -19.18 24.07 25.62
CA LEU A 204 -18.32 23.30 26.51
C LEU A 204 -16.91 23.14 25.93
N GLN A 205 -16.00 24.01 26.34
CA GLN A 205 -14.58 23.93 26.02
C GLN A 205 -13.92 22.85 26.89
N LYS A 206 -14.07 21.57 26.49
CA LYS A 206 -13.28 20.49 27.07
C LYS A 206 -11.90 20.49 26.41
N ARG A 207 -10.91 20.98 27.17
CA ARG A 207 -9.48 20.73 26.94
C ARG A 207 -9.26 19.22 26.79
N THR A 208 -9.12 18.75 25.56
CA THR A 208 -8.54 17.44 25.28
C THR A 208 -7.04 17.55 25.52
N LYS A 209 -6.57 16.90 26.58
CA LYS A 209 -5.17 16.49 26.68
C LYS A 209 -4.89 15.63 25.46
N VAL A 210 -4.10 16.14 24.53
CA VAL A 210 -3.42 15.32 23.54
C VAL A 210 -2.43 14.51 24.34
N SER A 211 -2.82 13.30 24.73
CA SER A 211 -1.86 12.30 25.15
C SER A 211 -1.04 11.98 23.92
N ASP A 212 0.23 12.38 23.93
CA ASP A 212 1.30 11.74 23.17
C ASP A 212 1.36 10.27 23.59
N ASP A 213 0.39 9.47 23.12
CA ASP A 213 0.50 8.02 23.08
C ASP A 213 1.49 7.70 21.97
N MET A 214 2.75 7.93 22.34
CA MET A 214 3.96 7.43 21.73
C MET A 214 3.72 5.96 21.42
N PHE A 215 3.69 5.65 20.12
CA PHE A 215 3.57 4.30 19.60
C PHE A 215 4.56 3.39 20.35
N MET A 216 4.09 2.63 21.32
CA MET A 216 4.83 1.53 21.92
C MET A 216 4.82 0.38 20.90
N ILE A 217 5.70 0.47 19.92
CA ILE A 217 6.02 -0.62 19.02
C ILE A 217 6.79 -1.65 19.85
N PRO A 218 6.43 -2.95 19.80
CA PRO A 218 7.15 -3.99 20.51
C PRO A 218 8.62 -3.98 20.08
N GLN A 219 9.51 -3.71 21.04
CA GLN A 219 10.96 -3.79 20.90
C GLN A 219 11.33 -5.23 20.51
N PHE A 220 11.65 -5.45 19.24
CA PHE A 220 12.22 -6.71 18.79
C PHE A 220 13.65 -6.80 19.34
N ARG A 221 13.88 -7.74 20.28
CA ARG A 221 15.21 -8.15 20.69
C ARG A 221 15.90 -8.82 19.49
N SER A 222 17.01 -8.24 19.04
CA SER A 222 17.92 -8.90 18.12
C SER A 222 18.52 -10.15 18.77
N PRO A 223 18.59 -11.29 18.08
CA PRO A 223 19.45 -12.40 18.50
C PRO A 223 20.92 -12.03 18.21
N LEU A 224 21.77 -12.25 19.22
CA LEU A 224 23.23 -12.16 19.14
C LEU A 224 23.81 -13.32 18.32
#